data_AF-A0A933TX06-F1
#
_entry.id   AF-A0A933TX06-F1
#
_cell.length_a   1.000
_cell.length_b   1.000
_cell.length_c   1.000
_cell.angle_alpha   90.00
_cell.angle_beta   90.00
_cell.angle_gamma   90.00
#
_symmetry.space_group_name_H-M   'P 1'
#
loop_
_entity.id
_entity.type
_entity.pdbx_description
1 polymer ?
#
loop_
_entity_poly.entity_id
_entity_poly.type
_entity_poly.pdbx_seq_one_letter_code
_entity_poly.pdbx_strand_id
1 'polypeptide(L)'
;MKKLTNLTVLPQKTQKLLDNYLYLKIGNCLINCPYWMNDLPKNIKGPYSGKGTPKQIIHAIKLCAKKHGLDVINSTKTALSVFMKNNRIGIDCSGLAYHLSDRLNIEKYGFSLAKKFFPDSKLPSWRNAWRCNAEFLTNIKNARPIKVAHAKPGDLIRLNRGKHIFFITVVSRSILTYVHSSSLTSQLDGVHLGKIKIIDPNLGLDHQCWLEKTKEYKKYGHIYFDSSQGDGIYRFRWQI
;
A
#
# COMPACT_ATOMS: atom_id res chain seq x y z
N MET A 1 -3.07 -6.49 -31.50
CA MET A 1 -2.26 -6.43 -30.25
C MET A 1 -2.08 -4.97 -29.82
N LYS A 2 -2.64 -4.53 -28.68
CA LYS A 2 -2.27 -3.22 -28.12
C LYS A 2 -0.86 -3.33 -27.55
N LYS A 3 0.13 -2.74 -28.24
CA LYS A 3 1.50 -2.59 -27.73
C LYS A 3 1.45 -1.83 -26.39
N LEU A 4 2.16 -2.31 -25.36
CA LEU A 4 2.51 -1.47 -24.22
C LEU A 4 3.33 -0.28 -24.77
N THR A 5 2.73 0.90 -24.88
CA THR A 5 3.42 2.15 -25.22
C THR A 5 3.48 3.06 -24.00
N ASN A 6 4.66 3.69 -23.83
CA ASN A 6 5.05 4.71 -22.87
C ASN A 6 5.02 4.33 -21.38
N LEU A 7 6.06 4.79 -20.67
CA LEU A 7 6.11 4.80 -19.22
C LEU A 7 4.85 5.52 -18.70
N THR A 8 4.03 4.83 -17.92
CA THR A 8 2.87 5.43 -17.25
C THR A 8 3.12 5.47 -15.76
N VAL A 9 2.86 6.63 -15.16
CA VAL A 9 3.11 6.91 -13.73
C VAL A 9 1.84 7.44 -13.07
N LEU A 10 1.87 7.56 -11.74
CA LEU A 10 0.78 8.18 -10.99
C LEU A 10 0.65 9.68 -11.31
N PRO A 11 -0.58 10.23 -11.28
CA PRO A 11 -0.80 11.67 -11.23
C PRO A 11 -0.12 12.32 -10.02
N GLN A 12 0.19 13.62 -10.13
CA GLN A 12 1.07 14.33 -9.20
C GLN A 12 0.58 14.33 -7.75
N LYS A 13 -0.73 14.51 -7.49
CA LYS A 13 -1.25 14.59 -6.11
C LYS A 13 -1.25 13.21 -5.43
N THR A 14 -1.44 12.15 -6.19
CA THR A 14 -1.30 10.76 -5.74
C THR A 14 0.15 10.40 -5.51
N GLN A 15 1.04 10.77 -6.44
CA GLN A 15 2.48 10.56 -6.29
C GLN A 15 3.00 11.26 -5.03
N LYS A 16 2.60 12.52 -4.80
CA LYS A 16 2.95 13.26 -3.57
C LYS A 16 2.45 12.58 -2.30
N LEU A 17 1.27 11.94 -2.33
CA LEU A 17 0.77 11.18 -1.18
C LEU A 17 1.61 9.94 -0.92
N LEU A 18 1.98 9.21 -1.97
CA LEU A 18 2.91 8.09 -1.90
C LEU A 18 4.26 8.51 -1.32
N ASP A 19 4.84 9.60 -1.82
CA ASP A 19 6.13 10.12 -1.35
C ASP A 19 6.07 10.46 0.14
N ASN A 20 4.95 11.01 0.63
CA ASN A 20 4.76 11.28 2.06
C ASN A 20 4.72 10.01 2.92
N TYR A 21 4.40 8.83 2.36
CA TYR A 21 4.52 7.55 3.08
C TYR A 21 5.91 6.95 2.98
N LEU A 22 6.57 7.08 1.82
CA LEU A 22 7.95 6.61 1.60
C LEU A 22 8.99 7.43 2.37
N TYR A 23 8.71 8.71 2.60
CA TYR A 23 9.63 9.69 3.19
C TYR A 23 8.90 10.57 4.21
N LEU A 24 8.43 9.98 5.31
CA LEU A 24 7.90 10.73 6.44
C LEU A 24 8.97 11.68 6.98
N LYS A 25 8.71 12.98 6.88
CA LYS A 25 9.56 14.02 7.46
C LYS A 25 9.23 14.23 8.92
N ILE A 26 10.18 13.88 9.78
CA ILE A 26 10.07 13.93 11.24
C ILE A 26 11.32 14.62 11.78
N GLY A 27 11.17 15.86 12.25
CA GLY A 27 12.33 16.68 12.58
C GLY A 27 13.23 16.85 11.36
N ASN A 28 14.51 16.49 11.53
CA ASN A 28 15.53 16.51 10.48
C ASN A 28 15.67 15.17 9.73
N CYS A 29 14.88 14.16 10.09
CA CYS A 29 14.97 12.82 9.51
C CYS A 29 13.88 12.57 8.45
N LEU A 30 14.27 11.83 7.41
CA LEU A 30 13.37 11.19 6.45
C LEU A 30 13.38 9.69 6.69
N ILE A 31 12.22 9.14 7.04
CA ILE A 31 12.06 7.70 7.29
C ILE A 31 10.87 7.17 6.52
N ASN A 32 10.94 5.93 6.07
CA ASN A 32 9.77 5.29 5.49
C ASN A 32 8.78 4.93 6.61
N CYS A 33 7.47 5.01 6.31
CA CYS A 33 6.45 4.64 7.26
C CYS A 33 6.56 3.14 7.59
N PRO A 34 6.72 2.73 8.85
CA PRO A 34 6.81 1.31 9.21
C PRO A 34 5.47 0.59 9.05
N TYR A 35 5.54 -0.74 8.98
CA TYR A 35 4.37 -1.59 8.92
C TYR A 35 3.75 -1.71 10.31
N TRP A 36 2.44 -1.52 10.40
CA TRP A 36 1.68 -1.84 11.59
C TRP A 36 0.27 -2.26 11.23
N MET A 37 -0.18 -3.37 11.78
CA MET A 37 -1.55 -3.87 11.70
C MET A 37 -2.00 -4.24 13.11
N ASN A 38 -3.25 -3.91 13.47
CA ASN A 38 -3.81 -4.32 14.76
C ASN A 38 -3.93 -5.86 14.84
N ASP A 39 -3.64 -6.41 16.01
CA ASP A 39 -3.93 -7.81 16.36
C ASP A 39 -5.18 -7.81 17.23
N LEU A 40 -6.34 -7.89 16.56
CA LEU A 40 -7.65 -7.86 17.22
C LEU A 40 -7.89 -9.06 18.15
N PRO A 41 -7.51 -10.31 17.79
CA PRO A 41 -7.56 -11.44 18.72
C PRO A 41 -6.84 -11.21 20.04
N LYS A 42 -5.70 -10.51 20.02
CA LYS A 42 -4.95 -10.14 21.25
C LYS A 42 -5.34 -8.78 21.83
N ASN A 43 -6.37 -8.12 21.26
CA ASN A 43 -6.77 -6.74 21.58
C ASN A 43 -5.61 -5.72 21.53
N ILE A 44 -4.62 -5.94 20.68
CA ILE A 44 -3.47 -5.06 20.50
C ILE A 44 -3.80 -4.06 19.39
N LYS A 45 -3.92 -2.79 19.79
CA LYS A 45 -4.25 -1.68 18.88
C LYS A 45 -3.11 -0.67 18.84
N GLY A 46 -2.87 -0.12 17.65
CA GLY A 46 -2.00 1.03 17.43
C GLY A 46 -2.80 2.26 17.01
N PRO A 47 -2.16 3.44 16.92
CA PRO A 47 -2.82 4.66 16.48
C PRO A 47 -3.48 4.49 15.11
N TYR A 48 -4.69 5.01 14.98
CA TYR A 48 -5.51 4.95 13.77
C TYR A 48 -5.68 3.54 13.19
N SER A 49 -5.54 2.50 14.02
CA SER A 49 -5.68 1.08 13.65
C SER A 49 -4.78 0.62 12.50
N GLY A 50 -3.60 1.24 12.32
CA GLY A 50 -2.73 0.94 11.17
C GLY A 50 -3.29 1.45 9.83
N LYS A 51 -4.19 2.43 9.87
CA LYS A 51 -4.85 3.01 8.68
C LYS A 51 -4.70 4.54 8.61
N GLY A 52 -3.72 5.11 9.31
CA GLY A 52 -3.53 6.56 9.37
C GLY A 52 -3.05 7.16 8.05
N THR A 53 -3.45 8.40 7.78
CA THR A 53 -2.80 9.26 6.77
C THR A 53 -1.39 9.66 7.23
N PRO A 54 -0.49 10.14 6.35
CA PRO A 54 0.85 10.58 6.78
C PRO A 54 0.79 11.67 7.85
N LYS A 55 -0.15 12.62 7.73
CA LYS A 55 -0.37 13.68 8.73
C LYS A 55 -0.78 13.11 10.09
N GLN A 56 -1.70 12.15 10.10
CA GLN A 56 -2.14 11.46 11.31
C GLN A 56 -1.00 10.65 11.95
N ILE A 57 -0.21 9.95 11.14
CA ILE A 57 0.95 9.19 11.59
C ILE A 57 1.98 10.12 12.24
N ILE A 58 2.36 11.22 11.57
CA ILE A 58 3.27 12.22 12.14
C ILE A 58 2.72 12.81 13.45
N HIS A 59 1.42 13.07 13.51
CA HIS A 59 0.79 13.55 14.74
C HIS A 59 0.88 12.53 15.88
N ALA A 60 0.61 11.25 15.61
CA ALA A 60 0.76 10.18 16.60
C ALA A 60 2.20 10.07 17.11
N ILE A 61 3.20 10.20 16.23
CA ILE A 61 4.62 10.20 16.60
C ILE A 61 4.91 11.35 17.57
N LYS A 62 4.48 12.57 17.25
CA LYS A 62 4.71 13.74 18.12
C LYS A 62 4.06 13.61 19.49
N LEU A 63 2.81 13.14 19.54
CA LEU A 63 2.11 12.90 20.81
C LEU A 63 2.80 11.83 21.65
N CYS A 64 3.17 10.71 21.02
CA CYS A 64 3.84 9.62 21.70
C CYS A 64 5.24 10.02 22.16
N ALA A 65 6.01 10.73 21.34
CA ALA A 65 7.34 11.20 21.72
C ALA A 65 7.30 12.17 22.89
N LYS A 66 6.34 13.10 22.91
CA LYS A 66 6.10 13.99 24.06
C LYS A 66 5.82 13.20 25.33
N LYS A 67 4.99 12.15 25.25
CA LYS A 67 4.67 11.28 26.39
C LYS A 67 5.89 10.51 26.91
N HIS A 68 6.79 10.11 26.02
CA HIS A 68 7.97 9.29 26.34
C HIS A 68 9.27 10.10 26.50
N GLY A 69 9.22 11.43 26.44
CA GLY A 69 10.40 12.29 26.55
C GLY A 69 11.41 12.12 25.40
N LEU A 70 10.99 11.62 24.23
CA LEU A 70 11.88 11.46 23.08
C LEU A 70 12.05 12.79 22.33
N ASP A 71 13.30 13.22 22.15
CA ASP A 71 13.63 14.33 21.25
C ASP A 71 13.54 13.89 19.78
N VAL A 72 12.37 14.12 19.19
CA VAL A 72 12.07 13.79 17.79
C VAL A 72 12.96 14.56 16.79
N ILE A 73 13.43 15.76 17.15
CA ILE A 73 14.14 16.65 16.22
C ILE A 73 15.53 16.10 15.95
N ASN A 74 16.22 15.67 17.02
CA ASN A 74 17.60 15.21 16.97
C ASN A 74 17.76 13.67 16.94
N SER A 75 16.64 12.92 16.97
CA SER A 75 16.70 11.46 16.89
C SER A 75 17.22 10.98 15.54
N THR A 76 18.04 9.93 15.57
CA THR A 76 18.50 9.25 14.35
C THR A 76 17.36 8.50 13.67
N LYS A 77 17.50 8.23 12.37
CA LYS A 77 16.54 7.40 11.60
C LYS A 77 16.28 6.05 12.28
N THR A 78 17.32 5.35 12.72
CA THR A 78 17.20 4.05 13.39
C THR A 78 16.43 4.15 14.70
N ALA A 79 16.76 5.14 15.55
CA ALA A 79 16.07 5.37 16.82
C ALA A 79 14.58 5.69 16.60
N LEU A 80 14.25 6.54 15.62
CA LEU A 80 12.87 6.85 15.25
C LEU A 80 12.13 5.63 14.73
N SER A 81 12.75 4.82 13.86
CA SER A 81 12.13 3.60 13.34
C SER A 81 11.83 2.58 14.46
N VAL A 82 12.76 2.37 15.39
CA VAL A 82 12.55 1.50 16.56
C VAL A 82 11.45 2.07 17.46
N PHE A 83 11.50 3.37 17.74
CA PHE A 83 10.48 4.05 18.53
C PHE A 83 9.07 3.88 17.95
N MET A 84 8.90 4.10 16.65
CA MET A 84 7.60 3.94 15.99
C MET A 84 7.07 2.50 16.08
N LYS A 85 7.93 1.51 15.86
CA LYS A 85 7.55 0.08 15.94
C LYS A 85 7.14 -0.30 17.36
N ASN A 86 7.93 0.08 18.37
CA ASN A 86 7.64 -0.18 19.78
C ASN A 86 6.32 0.47 20.22
N ASN A 87 6.00 1.61 19.62
CA ASN A 87 4.76 2.34 19.87
C ASN A 87 3.65 2.05 18.86
N ARG A 88 3.80 1.00 18.04
CA ARG A 88 2.74 0.48 17.17
C ARG A 88 2.23 1.51 16.16
N ILE A 89 3.09 2.45 15.78
CA ILE A 89 2.78 3.54 14.87
C ILE A 89 3.20 3.08 13.47
N GLY A 90 2.25 3.00 12.54
CA GLY A 90 2.54 2.63 11.17
C GLY A 90 1.28 2.52 10.33
N ILE A 91 1.42 1.86 9.18
CA ILE A 91 0.31 1.60 8.26
C ILE A 91 0.36 0.15 7.76
N ASP A 92 -0.79 -0.49 7.61
CA ASP A 92 -0.89 -1.79 6.97
C ASP A 92 -1.03 -1.69 5.45
N CYS A 93 -0.98 -2.82 4.76
CA CYS A 93 -1.03 -2.88 3.30
C CYS A 93 -2.31 -2.32 2.70
N SER A 94 -3.47 -2.61 3.32
CA SER A 94 -4.78 -2.24 2.77
C SER A 94 -5.18 -0.80 3.14
N GLY A 95 -4.69 -0.27 4.26
CA GLY A 95 -4.79 1.15 4.60
C GLY A 95 -3.99 2.00 3.62
N LEU A 96 -2.76 1.58 3.31
CA LEU A 96 -1.94 2.24 2.29
C LEU A 96 -2.63 2.21 0.92
N ALA A 97 -3.05 1.02 0.48
CA ALA A 97 -3.73 0.86 -0.80
C ALA A 97 -5.02 1.68 -0.88
N TYR A 98 -5.82 1.73 0.19
CA TYR A 98 -7.04 2.55 0.25
C TYR A 98 -6.73 4.04 0.07
N HIS A 99 -5.80 4.60 0.84
CA HIS A 99 -5.51 6.04 0.78
C HIS A 99 -4.97 6.47 -0.58
N LEU A 100 -4.08 5.66 -1.18
CA LEU A 100 -3.55 5.93 -2.52
C LEU A 100 -4.64 5.80 -3.58
N SER A 101 -5.48 4.77 -3.50
CA SER A 101 -6.58 4.58 -4.43
C SER A 101 -7.63 5.68 -4.32
N ASP A 102 -7.95 6.11 -3.10
CA ASP A 102 -8.91 7.19 -2.84
C ASP A 102 -8.41 8.51 -3.40
N ARG A 103 -7.12 8.82 -3.15
CA ARG A 103 -6.48 10.02 -3.71
C ARG A 103 -6.46 10.00 -5.22
N LEU A 104 -6.11 8.87 -5.83
CA LEU A 104 -6.13 8.69 -7.27
C LEU A 104 -7.54 8.90 -7.84
N ASN A 105 -8.55 8.35 -7.17
CA ASN A 105 -9.92 8.45 -7.62
C ASN A 105 -10.46 9.89 -7.53
N ILE A 106 -10.11 10.62 -6.47
CA ILE A 106 -10.41 12.05 -6.35
C ILE A 106 -9.71 12.86 -7.44
N GLU A 107 -8.43 12.58 -7.70
CA GLU A 107 -7.64 13.33 -8.68
C GLU A 107 -8.09 13.09 -10.12
N LYS A 108 -8.47 11.85 -10.47
CA LYS A 108 -8.90 11.50 -11.84
C LYS A 108 -10.39 11.73 -12.09
N TYR A 109 -11.24 11.51 -11.10
CA TYR A 109 -12.69 11.42 -11.29
C TYR A 109 -13.49 12.38 -10.39
N GLY A 110 -12.83 13.14 -9.52
CA GLY A 110 -13.49 14.17 -8.69
C GLY A 110 -14.29 13.63 -7.51
N PHE A 111 -14.22 12.34 -7.18
CA PHE A 111 -14.93 11.77 -6.04
C PHE A 111 -14.10 10.78 -5.22
N SER A 112 -14.41 10.67 -3.92
CA SER A 112 -13.80 9.69 -3.02
C SER A 112 -14.40 8.30 -3.23
N LEU A 113 -13.57 7.27 -3.09
CA LEU A 113 -13.98 5.87 -3.06
C LEU A 113 -15.01 5.59 -1.96
N ALA A 114 -14.98 6.33 -0.85
CA ALA A 114 -15.98 6.22 0.21
C ALA A 114 -17.41 6.41 -0.33
N LYS A 115 -17.62 7.31 -1.30
CA LYS A 115 -18.94 7.51 -1.92
C LYS A 115 -19.43 6.28 -2.68
N LYS A 116 -18.52 5.43 -3.16
CA LYS A 116 -18.86 4.19 -3.89
C LYS A 116 -18.97 2.98 -2.97
N PHE A 117 -18.03 2.82 -2.04
CA PHE A 117 -18.03 1.69 -1.11
C PHE A 117 -19.07 1.82 -0.01
N PHE A 118 -19.30 3.04 0.44
CA PHE A 118 -20.05 3.32 1.66
C PHE A 118 -20.95 4.56 1.48
N PRO A 119 -21.88 4.55 0.51
CA PRO A 119 -22.72 5.71 0.18
C PRO A 119 -23.49 6.25 1.39
N ASP A 120 -23.95 5.37 2.28
CA ASP A 120 -24.73 5.73 3.47
C ASP A 120 -23.87 5.90 4.74
N SER A 121 -22.55 6.00 4.60
CA SER A 121 -21.68 6.10 5.78
C SER A 121 -21.82 7.45 6.47
N LYS A 122 -22.20 7.41 7.74
CA LYS A 122 -22.13 8.55 8.67
C LYS A 122 -20.74 8.76 9.29
N LEU A 123 -19.76 7.90 8.95
CA LEU A 123 -18.41 8.03 9.48
C LEU A 123 -17.65 9.14 8.76
N PRO A 124 -16.77 9.88 9.47
CA PRO A 124 -15.84 10.79 8.81
C PRO A 124 -15.03 10.07 7.74
N SER A 125 -14.76 10.74 6.61
CA SER A 125 -14.11 10.14 5.43
C SER A 125 -12.79 9.42 5.76
N TRP A 126 -12.02 9.94 6.71
CA TRP A 126 -10.77 9.36 7.17
C TRP A 126 -10.91 8.02 7.90
N ARG A 127 -12.09 7.69 8.46
CA ARG A 127 -12.36 6.38 9.11
C ARG A 127 -12.78 5.30 8.13
N ASN A 128 -13.13 5.63 6.89
CA ASN A 128 -13.57 4.63 5.92
C ASN A 128 -12.48 3.60 5.58
N ALA A 129 -11.20 3.99 5.69
CA ALA A 129 -10.07 3.07 5.58
C ALA A 129 -10.13 1.90 6.60
N TRP A 130 -10.78 2.08 7.75
CA TRP A 130 -10.90 1.04 8.79
C TRP A 130 -11.83 -0.10 8.38
N ARG A 131 -12.69 0.14 7.40
CA ARG A 131 -13.65 -0.83 6.87
C ARG A 131 -13.09 -1.63 5.69
N CYS A 132 -11.87 -1.31 5.27
CA CYS A 132 -11.22 -1.89 4.10
C CYS A 132 -10.07 -2.82 4.54
N ASN A 133 -10.14 -4.07 4.09
CA ASN A 133 -9.01 -4.99 4.06
C ASN A 133 -8.68 -5.35 2.60
N ALA A 134 -7.62 -6.14 2.38
CA ALA A 134 -7.20 -6.52 1.04
C ALA A 134 -8.35 -7.19 0.25
N GLU A 135 -8.98 -8.21 0.84
CA GLU A 135 -10.14 -8.90 0.25
C GLU A 135 -11.28 -7.95 -0.13
N PHE A 136 -11.65 -7.01 0.74
CA PHE A 136 -12.70 -6.04 0.48
C PHE A 136 -12.37 -5.19 -0.76
N LEU A 137 -11.13 -4.71 -0.88
CA LEU A 137 -10.73 -3.87 -2.01
C LEU A 137 -10.70 -4.65 -3.34
N THR A 138 -10.44 -5.96 -3.30
CA THR A 138 -10.24 -6.79 -4.50
C THR A 138 -11.38 -7.76 -4.80
N ASN A 139 -12.43 -7.80 -3.98
CA ASN A 139 -13.57 -8.68 -4.24
C ASN A 139 -14.28 -8.30 -5.55
N ILE A 140 -15.02 -9.27 -6.10
CA ILE A 140 -15.67 -9.11 -7.40
C ILE A 140 -16.79 -8.06 -7.42
N LYS A 141 -17.31 -7.61 -6.26
CA LYS A 141 -18.30 -6.53 -6.17
C LYS A 141 -17.63 -5.16 -6.40
N ASN A 142 -16.42 -4.99 -5.88
CA ASN A 142 -15.69 -3.73 -5.88
C ASN A 142 -14.72 -3.60 -7.06
N ALA A 143 -14.10 -4.70 -7.46
CA ALA A 143 -13.08 -4.75 -8.48
C ALA A 143 -13.35 -5.85 -9.52
N ARG A 144 -12.59 -5.81 -10.61
CA ARG A 144 -12.55 -6.82 -11.67
C ARG A 144 -11.11 -7.25 -11.94
N PRO A 145 -10.87 -8.53 -12.28
CA PRO A 145 -9.55 -8.99 -12.65
C PRO A 145 -9.08 -8.34 -13.96
N ILE A 146 -7.77 -8.12 -14.07
CA ILE A 146 -7.09 -7.49 -15.21
C ILE A 146 -5.88 -8.34 -15.61
N LYS A 147 -5.63 -8.48 -16.91
CA LYS A 147 -4.42 -9.13 -17.44
C LYS A 147 -3.20 -8.21 -17.28
N VAL A 148 -2.00 -8.79 -17.16
CA VAL A 148 -0.73 -8.02 -17.06
C VAL A 148 -0.59 -7.01 -18.22
N ALA A 149 -0.93 -7.39 -19.44
CA ALA A 149 -0.94 -6.52 -20.63
C ALA A 149 -1.83 -5.26 -20.51
N HIS A 150 -2.74 -5.23 -19.54
CA HIS A 150 -3.69 -4.14 -19.32
C HIS A 150 -3.49 -3.44 -17.99
N ALA A 151 -2.45 -3.80 -17.24
CA ALA A 151 -2.09 -3.17 -15.99
C ALA A 151 -1.82 -1.67 -16.19
N LYS A 152 -2.22 -0.86 -15.22
CA LYS A 152 -2.02 0.60 -15.18
C LYS A 152 -1.70 1.05 -13.75
N PRO A 153 -1.05 2.21 -13.57
CA PRO A 153 -0.96 2.84 -12.26
C PRO A 153 -2.35 3.04 -11.65
N GLY A 154 -2.52 2.60 -10.40
CA GLY A 154 -3.80 2.56 -9.70
C GLY A 154 -4.43 1.17 -9.57
N ASP A 155 -4.00 0.21 -10.38
CA ASP A 155 -4.45 -1.18 -10.23
C ASP A 155 -3.86 -1.79 -8.95
N LEU A 156 -4.55 -2.80 -8.42
CA LEU A 156 -4.19 -3.50 -7.19
C LEU A 156 -3.66 -4.89 -7.52
N ILE A 157 -2.63 -5.36 -6.81
CA ILE A 157 -2.20 -6.76 -6.86
C ILE A 157 -2.68 -7.44 -5.58
N ARG A 158 -3.62 -8.38 -5.70
CA ARG A 158 -4.09 -9.24 -4.60
C ARG A 158 -3.10 -10.37 -4.38
N LEU A 159 -2.74 -10.62 -3.14
CA LEU A 159 -1.77 -11.64 -2.72
C LEU A 159 -2.24 -12.36 -1.46
N ASN A 160 -1.65 -13.54 -1.23
CA ASN A 160 -1.83 -14.36 -0.03
C ASN A 160 -3.32 -14.64 0.23
N ARG A 161 -4.04 -15.04 -0.83
CA ARG A 161 -5.48 -15.39 -0.76
C ARG A 161 -6.32 -14.24 -0.21
N GLY A 162 -6.04 -13.03 -0.66
CA GLY A 162 -6.75 -11.81 -0.21
C GLY A 162 -6.33 -11.26 1.15
N LYS A 163 -5.22 -11.74 1.74
CA LYS A 163 -4.68 -11.22 3.01
C LYS A 163 -3.68 -10.07 2.81
N HIS A 164 -3.19 -9.86 1.59
CA HIS A 164 -2.23 -8.80 1.29
C HIS A 164 -2.55 -8.12 -0.04
N ILE A 165 -2.10 -6.88 -0.17
CA ILE A 165 -2.41 -6.08 -1.36
C ILE A 165 -1.30 -5.09 -1.69
N PHE A 166 -0.97 -4.99 -2.97
CA PHE A 166 -0.05 -3.98 -3.50
C PHE A 166 -0.82 -2.97 -4.36
N PHE A 167 -0.29 -1.76 -4.49
CA PHE A 167 -0.82 -0.72 -5.35
C PHE A 167 0.20 -0.42 -6.46
N ILE A 168 -0.19 -0.56 -7.73
CA ILE A 168 0.70 -0.36 -8.88
C ILE A 168 0.94 1.15 -9.07
N THR A 169 2.21 1.56 -9.12
CA THR A 169 2.62 2.97 -9.20
C THR A 169 3.19 3.33 -10.55
N VAL A 170 3.85 2.39 -11.23
CA VAL A 170 4.47 2.59 -12.54
C VAL A 170 4.25 1.35 -13.40
N VAL A 171 3.88 1.57 -14.67
CA VAL A 171 3.84 0.52 -15.68
C VAL A 171 4.67 0.94 -16.89
N SER A 172 5.60 0.07 -17.27
CA SER A 172 6.41 0.18 -18.49
C SER A 172 6.30 -1.11 -19.31
N ARG A 173 7.02 -1.21 -20.43
CA ARG A 173 7.03 -2.42 -21.26
C ARG A 173 7.57 -3.65 -20.54
N SER A 174 8.53 -3.47 -19.64
CA SER A 174 9.29 -4.56 -19.04
C SER A 174 9.21 -4.61 -17.52
N ILE A 175 8.61 -3.60 -16.88
CA ILE A 175 8.56 -3.48 -15.41
C ILE A 175 7.18 -2.98 -14.97
N LEU A 176 6.62 -3.66 -13.97
CA LEU A 176 5.62 -3.12 -13.06
C LEU A 176 6.33 -2.70 -11.76
N THR A 177 6.17 -1.45 -11.34
CA THR A 177 6.54 -1.00 -9.99
C THR A 177 5.28 -0.90 -9.15
N TYR A 178 5.35 -1.39 -7.93
CA TYR A 178 4.25 -1.32 -6.96
C TYR A 178 4.76 -0.79 -5.63
N VAL A 179 3.83 -0.32 -4.80
CA VAL A 179 4.06 0.01 -3.39
C VAL A 179 3.19 -0.88 -2.52
N HIS A 180 3.72 -1.24 -1.36
CA HIS A 180 2.95 -1.86 -0.29
C HIS A 180 3.60 -1.56 1.06
N SER A 181 2.92 -1.92 2.15
CA SER A 181 3.48 -1.90 3.50
C SER A 181 3.58 -3.35 4.01
N SER A 182 4.77 -3.79 4.41
CA SER A 182 5.01 -5.18 4.85
C SER A 182 6.19 -5.27 5.81
N SER A 183 6.13 -6.24 6.73
CA SER A 183 7.26 -6.64 7.59
C SER A 183 7.90 -7.96 7.17
N LEU A 184 7.53 -8.50 6.00
CA LEU A 184 7.95 -9.83 5.52
C LEU A 184 9.06 -9.82 4.46
N THR A 185 9.59 -8.65 4.09
CA THR A 185 10.64 -8.53 3.06
C THR A 185 12.04 -8.46 3.67
N SER A 186 13.08 -8.82 2.91
CA SER A 186 14.49 -8.82 3.38
C SER A 186 15.13 -7.45 3.40
N GLN A 187 14.66 -6.51 2.58
CA GLN A 187 15.37 -5.26 2.34
C GLN A 187 14.84 -4.10 3.19
N LEU A 188 13.52 -3.99 3.35
CA LEU A 188 12.89 -2.81 3.97
C LEU A 188 11.61 -3.23 4.70
N ASP A 189 11.51 -2.90 5.99
CA ASP A 189 10.25 -3.02 6.75
C ASP A 189 9.39 -1.77 6.56
N GLY A 190 8.08 -1.93 6.39
CA GLY A 190 7.12 -0.86 6.20
C GLY A 190 6.79 -0.55 4.76
N VAL A 191 6.52 0.72 4.46
CA VAL A 191 6.18 1.20 3.13
C VAL A 191 7.43 1.23 2.27
N HIS A 192 7.41 0.52 1.16
CA HIS A 192 8.50 0.49 0.18
C HIS A 192 7.98 0.14 -1.21
N LEU A 193 8.84 0.33 -2.20
CA LEU A 193 8.58 -0.04 -3.59
C LEU A 193 9.17 -1.41 -3.91
N GLY A 194 8.40 -2.23 -4.60
CA GLY A 194 8.85 -3.47 -5.21
C GLY A 194 8.68 -3.42 -6.72
N LYS A 195 9.26 -4.41 -7.41
CA LYS A 195 9.25 -4.49 -8.88
C LYS A 195 8.99 -5.91 -9.36
N ILE A 196 8.25 -6.01 -10.46
CA ILE A 196 8.05 -7.23 -11.24
C ILE A 196 8.56 -6.98 -12.65
N LYS A 197 9.52 -7.78 -13.11
CA LYS A 197 9.93 -7.80 -14.51
C LYS A 197 8.93 -8.60 -15.33
N ILE A 198 8.35 -7.95 -16.31
CA ILE A 198 7.39 -8.53 -17.26
C ILE A 198 8.19 -9.37 -18.26
N ILE A 199 7.90 -10.67 -18.29
CA ILE A 199 8.49 -11.64 -19.23
C ILE A 199 7.56 -11.81 -20.42
N ASP A 200 6.28 -12.11 -20.15
CA ASP A 200 5.21 -12.14 -21.15
C ASP A 200 3.96 -11.47 -20.59
N PRO A 201 3.55 -10.31 -21.14
CA PRO A 201 2.38 -9.58 -20.65
C PRO A 201 1.04 -10.31 -20.88
N ASN A 202 1.00 -11.35 -21.72
CA ASN A 202 -0.20 -12.14 -21.97
C ASN A 202 -0.43 -13.23 -20.92
N LEU A 203 0.59 -13.55 -20.12
CA LEU A 203 0.52 -14.51 -19.03
C LEU A 203 0.17 -13.85 -17.69
N GLY A 204 -0.15 -14.67 -16.69
CA GLY A 204 -0.40 -14.25 -15.32
C GLY A 204 0.87 -13.77 -14.59
N LEU A 205 0.68 -13.24 -13.38
CA LEU A 205 1.78 -12.74 -12.53
C LEU A 205 2.74 -13.83 -12.03
N ASP A 206 2.28 -15.08 -11.98
CA ASP A 206 3.04 -16.31 -11.71
C ASP A 206 4.12 -16.58 -12.76
N HIS A 207 3.93 -16.12 -14.00
CA HIS A 207 4.90 -16.26 -15.07
C HIS A 207 5.86 -15.06 -15.20
N GLN A 208 5.75 -14.06 -14.31
CA GLN A 208 6.60 -12.88 -14.33
C GLN A 208 7.72 -13.01 -13.29
N CYS A 209 8.78 -12.21 -13.44
CA CYS A 209 9.92 -12.28 -12.54
C CYS A 209 9.82 -11.26 -11.41
N TRP A 210 9.47 -11.71 -10.21
CA TRP A 210 9.42 -10.91 -8.99
C TRP A 210 10.83 -10.60 -8.49
N LEU A 211 11.15 -9.31 -8.32
CA LEU A 211 12.48 -8.85 -7.89
C LEU A 211 12.58 -8.69 -6.37
N GLU A 212 11.45 -8.48 -5.70
CA GLU A 212 11.37 -8.40 -4.25
C GLU A 212 11.57 -9.76 -3.60
N LYS A 213 12.25 -9.78 -2.45
CA LYS A 213 12.60 -10.98 -1.71
C LYS A 213 12.03 -10.97 -0.29
N THR A 214 11.69 -12.15 0.23
CA THR A 214 11.34 -12.35 1.64
C THR A 214 12.59 -12.23 2.52
N LYS A 215 12.42 -12.24 3.85
CA LYS A 215 13.52 -12.25 4.82
C LYS A 215 14.49 -13.42 4.63
N GLU A 216 13.99 -14.55 4.13
CA GLU A 216 14.75 -15.76 3.79
C GLU A 216 15.31 -15.72 2.37
N TYR A 217 15.37 -14.54 1.74
CA TYR A 217 15.89 -14.29 0.39
C TYR A 217 15.16 -15.04 -0.75
N LYS A 218 13.97 -15.59 -0.49
CA LYS A 218 13.12 -16.22 -1.51
C LYS A 218 12.37 -15.15 -2.31
N LYS A 219 12.07 -15.40 -3.58
CA LYS A 219 11.26 -14.45 -4.38
C LYS A 219 9.86 -14.32 -3.77
N TYR A 220 9.44 -13.08 -3.50
CA TYR A 220 8.20 -12.81 -2.76
C TYR A 220 6.97 -13.43 -3.42
N GLY A 221 6.83 -13.27 -4.75
CA GLY A 221 5.73 -13.84 -5.52
C GLY A 221 5.65 -15.36 -5.43
N HIS A 222 6.79 -16.07 -5.40
CA HIS A 222 6.78 -17.54 -5.35
C HIS A 222 6.20 -18.08 -4.02
N ILE A 223 6.24 -17.28 -2.95
CA ILE A 223 5.79 -17.70 -1.63
C ILE A 223 4.34 -17.28 -1.37
N TYR A 224 3.95 -16.11 -1.88
CA TYR A 224 2.69 -15.47 -1.49
C TYR A 224 1.69 -15.27 -2.63
N PHE A 225 2.05 -15.57 -3.88
CA PHE A 225 1.12 -15.47 -5.01
C PHE A 225 0.56 -16.84 -5.37
N ASP A 226 -0.77 -16.97 -5.36
CA ASP A 226 -1.47 -18.19 -5.77
C ASP A 226 -2.70 -17.84 -6.63
N SER A 227 -2.53 -17.95 -7.95
CA SER A 227 -3.59 -17.64 -8.92
C SER A 227 -4.81 -18.54 -8.76
N SER A 228 -4.65 -19.78 -8.28
CA SER A 228 -5.75 -20.72 -8.02
C SER A 228 -6.67 -20.24 -6.87
N GLN A 229 -6.14 -19.38 -6.00
CA GLN A 229 -6.87 -18.79 -4.87
C GLN A 229 -7.39 -17.37 -5.20
N GLY A 230 -7.33 -17.00 -6.48
CA GLY A 230 -7.76 -15.73 -7.02
C GLY A 230 -6.77 -14.58 -6.77
N ASP A 231 -5.50 -14.84 -6.48
CA ASP A 231 -4.50 -13.77 -6.50
C ASP A 231 -4.29 -13.29 -7.94
N GLY A 232 -4.07 -12.00 -8.13
CA GLY A 232 -4.04 -11.39 -9.46
C GLY A 232 -4.05 -9.87 -9.44
N ILE A 233 -4.16 -9.27 -10.63
CA ILE A 233 -4.31 -7.82 -10.77
C ILE A 233 -5.80 -7.47 -10.82
N TYR A 234 -6.20 -6.44 -10.09
CA TYR A 234 -7.56 -5.98 -9.93
C TYR A 234 -7.68 -4.49 -10.21
N ARG A 235 -8.76 -4.07 -10.88
CA ARG A 235 -9.13 -2.67 -11.08
C ARG A 235 -10.54 -2.42 -10.56
N PHE A 236 -10.78 -1.28 -9.93
CA PHE A 236 -12.13 -0.92 -9.49
C PHE A 236 -13.11 -0.83 -10.65
N ARG A 237 -14.34 -1.31 -10.46
CA ARG A 237 -15.30 -1.49 -11.56
C ARG A 237 -15.70 -0.20 -12.28
N TRP A 238 -15.84 0.90 -11.54
CA TRP A 238 -16.23 2.21 -12.08
C TRP A 238 -15.07 2.97 -12.73
N GLN A 239 -13.86 2.42 -12.72
CA GLN A 239 -12.74 2.91 -13.51
C GLN A 239 -12.78 2.22 -14.88
N ILE A 240 -13.71 2.68 -15.71
CA ILE A 240 -13.88 2.22 -17.09
C ILE A 240 -12.97 3.07 -17.99
#